data_AF-A0A925BBY5-F1
#
_entry.id   AF-A0A925BBY5-F1
#
_cell.length_a   1.000
_cell.length_b   1.000
_cell.length_c   1.000
_cell.angle_alpha   90.00
_cell.angle_beta   90.00
_cell.angle_gamma   90.00
#
_symmetry.space_group_name_H-M   'P 1'
#
loop_
_entity.id
_entity.type
_entity.pdbx_description
1 polymer ?
#
loop_
_entity_poly.entity_id
_entity_poly.type
_entity_poly.pdbx_seq_one_letter_code
_entity_poly.pdbx_strand_id
1 'polypeptide(L)'
;MSHPTMKNYRKTLRTATMFGIVAALGGGVAATFAAGGTVRSAAPPKKKAVAKPTPKAVVPTTTQTGFTDNTPLTEEQKIVHALNRLGFGPRPGDVERVRAMGLSAYINGQLSPQNSDDSAVEAKLSDFPILGHSNAELAGAYYDNLKAGAEAKQLQGKIAARMEAGGQDVEMMSPDRLAGSPEKRGENMRKMYAAATPEEREQLQAMMKKRQKEGRKDGIQEASRALQVAKVVRATESENQLHEVMSDFWGNHFNIDIRKNQCRVLKVADER
;
A
#
# COMPACT_ATOMS: atom_id res chain seq x y z
N MET A 1 -5.65 -18.57 -50.23
CA MET A 1 -5.53 -17.26 -50.89
C MET A 1 -6.17 -16.21 -49.98
N SER A 2 -5.35 -15.23 -49.59
CA SER A 2 -5.68 -13.89 -49.07
C SER A 2 -6.40 -13.71 -47.73
N HIS A 3 -5.57 -13.53 -46.68
CA HIS A 3 -5.86 -12.70 -45.51
C HIS A 3 -6.01 -11.22 -45.89
N PRO A 4 -6.82 -10.43 -45.16
CA PRO A 4 -6.62 -9.01 -45.00
C PRO A 4 -5.94 -8.71 -43.66
N THR A 5 -4.72 -8.18 -43.77
CA THR A 5 -3.90 -7.54 -42.73
C THR A 5 -4.44 -6.14 -42.42
N MET A 6 -4.70 -5.83 -41.15
CA MET A 6 -4.92 -4.46 -40.68
C MET A 6 -3.71 -3.97 -39.89
N LYS A 7 -2.92 -3.16 -40.59
CA LYS A 7 -1.79 -2.37 -40.08
C LYS A 7 -2.26 -1.29 -39.10
N ASN A 8 -1.46 -1.11 -38.05
CA ASN A 8 -1.00 0.18 -37.51
C ASN A 8 -2.03 1.26 -37.18
N TYR A 9 -2.33 1.41 -35.90
CA TYR A 9 -2.65 2.71 -35.29
C TYR A 9 -1.66 3.01 -34.16
N ARG A 10 -0.45 3.46 -34.54
CA ARG A 10 0.39 4.28 -33.67
C ARG A 10 -0.01 5.74 -33.93
N LYS A 11 -0.81 6.33 -33.04
CA LYS A 11 -0.93 7.79 -32.94
C LYS A 11 -0.11 8.25 -31.73
N THR A 12 1.01 8.88 -32.08
CA THR A 12 1.74 9.89 -31.34
C THR A 12 0.82 10.83 -30.56
N LEU A 13 1.03 10.95 -29.24
CA LEU A 13 0.81 12.22 -28.56
C LEU A 13 2.13 12.68 -27.95
N ARG A 14 2.50 13.89 -28.38
CA ARG A 14 3.68 14.63 -28.01
C ARG A 14 3.56 15.16 -26.59
N THR A 15 4.71 15.25 -25.95
CA THR A 15 5.03 16.07 -24.79
C THR A 15 4.43 17.48 -24.88
N ALA A 16 3.80 17.92 -23.79
CA ALA A 16 3.55 19.34 -23.53
C ALA A 16 3.52 19.56 -22.01
N THR A 17 4.68 19.96 -21.48
CA THR A 17 4.81 20.62 -20.18
C THR A 17 4.14 21.98 -20.27
N MET A 18 3.13 22.25 -19.44
CA MET A 18 2.76 23.63 -19.08
C MET A 18 2.31 23.69 -17.63
N PHE A 19 3.14 24.36 -16.82
CA PHE A 19 2.75 25.00 -15.58
C PHE A 19 1.75 26.12 -15.89
N GLY A 20 0.62 26.12 -15.21
CA GLY A 20 -0.38 27.19 -15.30
C GLY A 20 -1.22 27.25 -14.03
N ILE A 21 -0.94 28.26 -13.21
CA ILE A 21 -1.72 28.70 -12.05
C ILE A 21 -3.00 29.35 -12.57
N VAL A 22 -4.19 28.90 -12.13
CA VAL A 22 -5.39 29.76 -11.97
C VAL A 22 -6.25 29.24 -10.81
N ALA A 23 -6.71 30.19 -9.99
CA ALA A 23 -7.53 30.03 -8.81
C ALA A 23 -9.03 29.87 -9.09
N ALA A 24 -9.72 29.32 -8.08
CA ALA A 24 -11.12 29.52 -7.69
C ALA A 24 -12.28 29.34 -8.70
N LEU A 25 -13.17 28.40 -8.35
CA LEU A 25 -14.66 28.40 -8.37
C LEU A 25 -15.07 26.91 -8.41
N GLY A 26 -15.77 26.37 -7.40
CA GLY A 26 -17.21 26.57 -7.22
C GLY A 26 -17.97 25.45 -7.93
N GLY A 27 -18.34 24.38 -7.20
CA GLY A 27 -19.11 23.27 -7.76
C GLY A 27 -19.26 22.12 -6.79
N GLY A 28 -20.28 22.20 -5.93
CA GLY A 28 -20.65 21.14 -4.99
C GLY A 28 -21.43 20.00 -5.66
N VAL A 29 -21.31 18.81 -5.09
CA VAL A 29 -22.36 17.79 -5.14
C VAL A 29 -22.67 17.43 -3.69
N ALA A 30 -23.91 17.74 -3.30
CA ALA A 30 -24.45 17.52 -1.97
C ALA A 30 -24.76 16.04 -1.75
N ALA A 31 -24.32 15.50 -0.62
CA ALA A 31 -24.95 14.35 0.01
C ALA A 31 -25.34 14.75 1.42
N THR A 32 -26.62 15.09 1.57
CA THR A 32 -27.29 15.40 2.83
C THR A 32 -27.27 14.18 3.76
N PHE A 33 -26.72 14.33 4.97
CA PHE A 33 -27.13 13.51 6.10
C PHE A 33 -27.69 14.43 7.19
N ALA A 34 -28.97 14.21 7.45
CA ALA A 34 -29.78 14.92 8.42
C ALA A 34 -29.40 14.55 9.87
N ALA A 35 -29.69 15.50 10.74
CA ALA A 35 -29.34 15.57 12.14
C ALA A 35 -30.03 14.53 13.03
N GLY A 36 -29.42 14.34 14.21
CA GLY A 36 -30.16 14.41 15.47
C GLY A 36 -30.34 13.10 16.24
N GLY A 37 -30.08 13.19 17.54
CA GLY A 37 -30.78 12.36 18.54
C GLY A 37 -29.88 11.42 19.34
N THR A 38 -29.37 11.90 20.47
CA THR A 38 -29.03 11.06 21.61
C THR A 38 -30.30 10.38 22.13
N VAL A 39 -30.35 9.04 22.10
CA VAL A 39 -31.41 8.27 22.76
C VAL A 39 -30.79 7.31 23.76
N ARG A 40 -31.19 7.52 25.01
CA ARG A 40 -30.91 6.72 26.20
C ARG A 40 -31.42 5.30 25.98
N SER A 41 -30.59 4.28 26.22
CA SER A 41 -30.97 2.88 26.09
C SER A 41 -32.01 2.50 27.16
N ALA A 42 -33.24 2.21 26.73
CA ALA A 42 -34.26 1.54 27.52
C ALA A 42 -34.38 0.09 27.03
N ALA A 43 -34.43 -0.86 27.98
CA ALA A 43 -34.48 -2.29 27.70
C ALA A 43 -35.70 -2.67 26.83
N PRO A 44 -35.56 -3.60 25.87
CA PRO A 44 -36.65 -3.97 24.98
C PRO A 44 -37.65 -4.93 25.66
N PRO A 45 -38.96 -4.81 25.37
CA PRO A 45 -39.99 -5.72 25.89
C PRO A 45 -39.96 -7.08 25.17
N LYS A 46 -40.26 -8.15 25.91
CA LYS A 46 -40.27 -9.54 25.43
C LYS A 46 -41.35 -9.74 24.36
N LYS A 47 -40.96 -10.12 23.13
CA LYS A 47 -41.87 -10.51 22.04
C LYS A 47 -42.24 -12.00 22.12
N LYS A 48 -43.55 -12.29 22.01
CA LYS A 48 -44.11 -13.66 21.90
C LYS A 48 -43.65 -14.31 20.58
N ALA A 49 -43.34 -15.61 20.66
CA ALA A 49 -42.88 -16.42 19.54
C ALA A 49 -44.01 -16.70 18.54
N VAL A 50 -43.75 -16.43 17.26
CA VAL A 50 -44.55 -16.89 16.13
C VAL A 50 -43.70 -17.91 15.38
N ALA A 51 -44.19 -19.14 15.23
CA ALA A 51 -43.52 -20.20 14.51
C ALA A 51 -43.55 -19.93 12.99
N LYS A 52 -42.38 -19.93 12.34
CA LYS A 52 -42.25 -19.93 10.88
C LYS A 52 -42.02 -21.36 10.38
N PRO A 53 -42.61 -21.77 9.24
CA PRO A 53 -42.33 -23.06 8.63
C PRO A 53 -40.91 -23.06 8.03
N THR A 54 -40.14 -24.09 8.33
CA THR A 54 -38.79 -24.30 7.81
C THR A 54 -38.84 -24.83 6.37
N PRO A 55 -38.18 -24.19 5.40
CA PRO A 55 -37.89 -24.83 4.12
C PRO A 55 -36.80 -25.89 4.36
N LYS A 56 -37.05 -27.12 3.93
CA LYS A 56 -36.04 -28.19 3.93
C LYS A 56 -34.90 -27.77 3.00
N ALA A 57 -33.75 -27.41 3.58
CA ALA A 57 -32.52 -27.24 2.82
C ALA A 57 -32.11 -28.60 2.26
N VAL A 58 -32.22 -28.77 0.94
CA VAL A 58 -31.51 -29.85 0.24
C VAL A 58 -30.05 -29.41 0.19
N VAL A 59 -29.30 -29.79 1.23
CA VAL A 59 -27.84 -29.69 1.21
C VAL A 59 -27.36 -30.76 0.24
N PRO A 60 -26.64 -30.44 -0.84
CA PRO A 60 -25.95 -31.48 -1.60
C PRO A 60 -24.93 -32.11 -0.65
N THR A 61 -25.16 -33.37 -0.30
CA THR A 61 -24.21 -34.20 0.43
C THR A 61 -23.00 -34.40 -0.48
N THR A 62 -22.01 -33.51 -0.39
CA THR A 62 -20.66 -33.81 -0.88
C THR A 62 -20.12 -34.88 0.05
N THR A 63 -20.14 -36.13 -0.41
CA THR A 63 -19.42 -37.23 0.22
C THR A 63 -17.97 -36.81 0.35
N GLN A 64 -17.53 -36.46 1.57
CA GLN A 64 -16.12 -36.34 1.86
C GLN A 64 -15.54 -37.75 1.75
N THR A 65 -14.88 -38.04 0.64
CA THR A 65 -13.99 -39.20 0.55
C THR A 65 -12.92 -39.02 1.62
N GLY A 66 -12.68 -40.05 2.43
CA GLY A 66 -11.70 -39.99 3.52
C GLY A 66 -10.31 -39.61 3.01
N PHE A 67 -9.44 -39.14 3.91
CA PHE A 67 -8.02 -38.82 3.67
C PHE A 67 -7.16 -40.00 3.12
N THR A 68 -7.77 -41.10 2.73
CA THR A 68 -7.16 -42.34 2.21
C THR A 68 -7.36 -42.53 0.71
N ASP A 69 -7.90 -41.54 0.00
CA ASP A 69 -8.03 -41.59 -1.46
C ASP A 69 -6.65 -41.42 -2.12
N ASN A 70 -6.04 -42.56 -2.48
CA ASN A 70 -4.75 -42.63 -3.18
C ASN A 70 -4.92 -42.66 -4.71
N THR A 71 -6.05 -42.17 -5.23
CA THR A 71 -6.25 -42.09 -6.68
C THR A 71 -5.13 -41.23 -7.31
N PRO A 72 -4.37 -41.76 -8.29
CA PRO A 72 -3.32 -41.00 -8.94
C PRO A 72 -3.86 -39.72 -9.56
N LEU A 73 -3.19 -38.59 -9.29
CA LEU A 73 -3.55 -37.30 -9.88
C LEU A 73 -3.47 -37.36 -11.41
N THR A 74 -4.44 -36.76 -12.08
CA THR A 74 -4.37 -36.47 -13.51
C THR A 74 -3.22 -35.50 -13.80
N GLU A 75 -2.75 -35.44 -15.04
CA GLU A 75 -1.67 -34.52 -15.44
C GLU A 75 -2.02 -33.06 -15.14
N GLU A 76 -3.26 -32.65 -15.41
CA GLU A 76 -3.72 -31.30 -15.08
C GLU A 76 -3.72 -31.03 -13.57
N GLN A 77 -4.16 -31.98 -12.76
CA GLN A 77 -4.11 -31.86 -11.30
C GLN A 77 -2.66 -31.80 -10.79
N LYS A 78 -1.72 -32.53 -11.38
CA LYS A 78 -0.29 -32.44 -11.04
C LYS A 78 0.26 -31.06 -11.38
N ILE A 79 -0.08 -30.52 -12.55
CA ILE A 79 0.35 -29.18 -12.97
C ILE A 79 -0.19 -28.11 -12.00
N VAL A 80 -1.49 -28.14 -11.72
CA VAL A 80 -2.11 -27.19 -10.77
C VAL A 80 -1.52 -27.35 -9.38
N HIS A 81 -1.26 -28.58 -8.93
CA HIS A 81 -0.61 -28.83 -7.66
C HIS A 81 0.80 -28.22 -7.62
N ALA A 82 1.61 -28.43 -8.66
CA ALA A 82 2.94 -27.85 -8.74
C ALA A 82 2.91 -26.32 -8.76
N LEU A 83 2.02 -25.70 -9.53
CA LEU A 83 1.85 -24.24 -9.58
C LEU A 83 1.46 -23.65 -8.21
N ASN A 84 0.64 -24.37 -7.43
CA ASN A 84 0.26 -23.96 -6.08
C ASN A 84 1.36 -24.19 -5.02
N ARG A 85 2.33 -25.07 -5.29
CA ARG A 85 3.39 -25.42 -4.32
C ARG A 85 4.72 -24.76 -4.62
N LEU A 86 4.97 -24.44 -5.88
CA LEU A 86 6.19 -23.82 -6.37
C LEU A 86 5.94 -22.36 -6.78
N GLY A 87 4.85 -21.73 -6.34
CA GLY A 87 4.47 -20.39 -6.75
C GLY A 87 3.25 -19.88 -6.00
N PHE A 88 2.78 -18.69 -6.39
CA PHE A 88 1.59 -18.06 -5.80
C PHE A 88 0.27 -18.68 -6.30
N GLY A 89 0.33 -19.74 -7.10
CA GLY A 89 -0.79 -20.38 -7.77
C GLY A 89 -0.80 -20.12 -9.29
N PRO A 90 -1.72 -20.78 -10.02
CA PRO A 90 -1.77 -20.67 -11.48
C PRO A 90 -2.26 -19.29 -11.94
N ARG A 91 -1.47 -18.60 -12.77
CA ARG A 91 -1.89 -17.41 -13.51
C ARG A 91 -2.67 -17.80 -14.78
N PRO A 92 -3.45 -16.90 -15.39
CA PRO A 92 -4.11 -17.17 -16.66
C PRO A 92 -3.10 -17.62 -17.73
N GLY A 93 -3.29 -18.83 -18.29
CA GLY A 93 -2.39 -19.41 -19.29
C GLY A 93 -1.24 -20.27 -18.74
N ASP A 94 -1.01 -20.29 -17.42
CA ASP A 94 0.09 -21.07 -16.83
C ASP A 94 -0.10 -22.57 -17.00
N VAL A 95 -1.33 -23.07 -16.84
CA VAL A 95 -1.63 -24.50 -16.97
C VAL A 95 -1.36 -24.97 -18.40
N GLU A 96 -1.77 -24.18 -19.39
CA GLU A 96 -1.51 -24.43 -20.81
C GLU A 96 -0.02 -24.39 -21.13
N ARG A 97 0.70 -23.39 -20.60
CA ARG A 97 2.15 -23.25 -20.78
C ARG A 97 2.90 -24.45 -20.21
N VAL A 98 2.61 -24.83 -18.96
CA VAL A 98 3.26 -25.97 -18.30
C VAL A 98 2.91 -27.28 -19.00
N ARG A 99 1.66 -27.44 -19.46
CA ARG A 99 1.24 -28.61 -20.25
C ARG A 99 2.04 -28.70 -21.57
N ALA A 100 2.30 -27.57 -22.23
CA ALA A 100 3.04 -27.53 -23.49
C ALA A 100 4.55 -27.80 -23.32
N MET A 101 5.19 -27.26 -22.27
CA MET A 101 6.63 -27.48 -22.02
C MET A 101 6.93 -28.78 -21.25
N GLY A 102 5.94 -29.34 -20.56
CA GLY A 102 6.07 -30.47 -19.66
C GLY A 102 6.40 -30.06 -18.22
N LEU A 103 5.78 -30.76 -17.26
CA LEU A 103 5.90 -30.46 -15.83
C LEU A 103 7.35 -30.53 -15.33
N SER A 104 8.13 -31.53 -15.75
CA SER A 104 9.53 -31.66 -15.34
C SER A 104 10.40 -30.50 -15.82
N ALA A 105 10.15 -29.98 -17.02
CA ALA A 105 10.87 -28.82 -17.54
C ALA A 105 10.55 -27.57 -16.72
N TYR A 106 9.28 -27.37 -16.36
CA TYR A 106 8.86 -26.29 -15.47
C TYR A 106 9.57 -26.36 -14.11
N ILE A 107 9.54 -27.53 -13.46
CA ILE A 107 10.19 -27.73 -12.14
C ILE A 107 11.69 -27.43 -12.21
N ASN A 108 12.38 -27.93 -13.23
CA ASN A 108 13.82 -27.66 -13.40
C ASN A 108 14.13 -26.16 -13.60
N GLY A 109 13.26 -25.44 -14.32
CA GLY A 109 13.36 -23.99 -14.47
C GLY A 109 13.26 -23.27 -13.13
N GLN A 110 12.31 -23.67 -12.28
CA GLN A 110 12.14 -23.09 -10.93
C GLN A 110 13.36 -23.31 -10.02
N LEU A 111 14.12 -24.38 -10.23
CA LEU A 111 15.33 -24.71 -9.48
C LEU A 111 16.59 -24.00 -10.01
N SER A 112 16.49 -23.25 -11.11
CA SER A 112 17.60 -22.53 -11.75
C SER A 112 17.25 -21.06 -12.01
N PRO A 113 16.99 -20.25 -10.97
CA PRO A 113 16.46 -18.90 -11.11
C PRO A 113 17.35 -17.94 -11.92
N GLN A 114 18.66 -18.15 -11.92
CA GLN A 114 19.62 -17.36 -12.68
C GLN A 114 19.45 -17.43 -14.21
N ASN A 115 18.66 -18.38 -14.71
CA ASN A 115 18.44 -18.60 -16.14
C ASN A 115 17.11 -18.02 -16.65
N SER A 116 16.30 -17.41 -15.78
CA SER A 116 15.03 -16.80 -16.17
C SER A 116 15.22 -15.43 -16.83
N ASP A 117 14.18 -14.99 -17.55
CA ASP A 117 14.06 -13.62 -18.01
C ASP A 117 13.07 -12.86 -17.11
N ASP A 118 13.59 -12.04 -16.21
CA ASP A 118 12.80 -11.15 -15.35
C ASP A 118 12.78 -9.69 -15.87
N SER A 119 13.06 -9.47 -17.16
CA SER A 119 13.06 -8.12 -17.76
C SER A 119 11.73 -7.38 -17.61
N ALA A 120 10.59 -8.10 -17.57
CA ALA A 120 9.27 -7.53 -17.33
C ALA A 120 9.12 -7.00 -15.89
N VAL A 121 9.69 -7.70 -14.90
CA VAL A 121 9.75 -7.24 -13.51
C VAL A 121 10.57 -5.96 -13.44
N GLU A 122 11.79 -5.99 -13.98
CA GLU A 122 12.70 -4.84 -13.96
C GLU A 122 12.11 -3.60 -14.63
N ALA A 123 11.43 -3.79 -15.77
CA ALA A 123 10.74 -2.71 -16.46
C ALA A 123 9.66 -2.06 -15.58
N LYS A 124 8.83 -2.86 -14.88
CA LYS A 124 7.78 -2.34 -13.99
C LYS A 124 8.32 -1.73 -12.70
N LEU A 125 9.42 -2.26 -12.16
CA LEU A 125 10.02 -1.74 -10.92
C LEU A 125 10.88 -0.49 -11.15
N SER A 126 11.26 -0.19 -12.39
CA SER A 126 11.99 1.03 -12.73
C SER A 126 11.25 2.33 -12.39
N ASP A 127 9.92 2.26 -12.25
CA ASP A 127 9.06 3.37 -11.79
C ASP A 127 9.24 3.71 -10.29
N PHE A 128 10.00 2.88 -9.55
CA PHE A 128 10.23 3.04 -8.11
C PHE A 128 11.73 3.22 -7.78
N PRO A 129 12.32 4.40 -8.03
CA PRO A 129 13.76 4.65 -7.81
C PRO A 129 14.25 4.33 -6.39
N ILE A 130 13.39 4.48 -5.38
CA ILE A 130 13.71 4.17 -3.99
C ILE A 130 14.15 2.71 -3.79
N LEU A 131 13.64 1.78 -4.61
CA LEU A 131 14.05 0.37 -4.59
C LEU A 131 15.50 0.17 -5.05
N GLY A 132 16.13 1.17 -5.70
CA GLY A 132 17.53 1.16 -6.13
C GLY A 132 18.50 1.97 -5.25
N HIS A 133 18.02 2.74 -4.27
CA HIS A 133 18.88 3.56 -3.38
C HIS A 133 19.85 2.74 -2.53
N SER A 134 21.10 3.14 -2.43
CA SER A 134 22.06 2.57 -1.48
C SER A 134 21.59 2.68 -0.02
N ASN A 135 22.14 1.84 0.87
CA ASN A 135 21.83 1.89 2.30
C ASN A 135 22.14 3.28 2.90
N ALA A 136 23.17 3.94 2.39
CA ALA A 136 23.55 5.29 2.80
C ALA A 136 22.49 6.33 2.39
N GLU A 137 21.96 6.26 1.18
CA GLU A 137 20.89 7.15 0.71
C GLU A 137 19.59 6.94 1.49
N LEU A 138 19.22 5.68 1.73
CA LEU A 138 18.07 5.31 2.54
C LEU A 138 18.20 5.85 3.97
N ALA A 139 19.33 5.58 4.63
CA ALA A 139 19.60 6.07 5.98
C ALA A 139 19.64 7.61 6.06
N GLY A 140 20.28 8.27 5.09
CA GLY A 140 20.35 9.73 5.01
C GLY A 140 18.95 10.35 4.93
N ALA A 141 18.12 9.88 4.00
CA ALA A 141 16.74 10.34 3.87
C ALA A 141 15.92 10.14 5.15
N TYR A 142 16.18 9.08 5.92
CA TYR A 142 15.54 8.86 7.20
C TYR A 142 15.99 9.84 8.28
N TYR A 143 17.29 10.04 8.44
CA TYR A 143 17.82 10.97 9.44
C TYR A 143 17.38 12.41 9.17
N ASP A 144 17.33 12.81 7.89
CA ASP A 144 16.81 14.12 7.50
C ASP A 144 15.34 14.28 7.90
N ASN A 145 14.51 13.24 7.71
CA ASN A 145 13.12 13.23 8.14
C ASN A 145 12.97 13.30 9.66
N LEU A 146 13.80 12.55 10.40
CA LEU A 146 13.81 12.61 11.87
C LEU A 146 14.20 14.01 12.38
N LYS A 147 15.24 14.60 11.79
CA LYS A 147 15.72 15.93 12.15
C LYS A 147 14.65 16.99 11.86
N ALA A 148 14.05 16.96 10.67
CA ALA A 148 12.97 17.86 10.31
C ALA A 148 11.74 17.70 11.23
N GLY A 149 11.40 16.46 11.61
CA GLY A 149 10.33 16.17 12.56
C GLY A 149 10.63 16.70 13.97
N ALA A 150 11.87 16.54 14.44
CA ALA A 150 12.31 17.06 15.73
C ALA A 150 12.30 18.60 15.76
N GLU A 151 12.81 19.26 14.73
CA GLU A 151 12.79 20.73 14.59
C GLU A 151 11.35 21.26 14.57
N ALA A 152 10.46 20.62 13.81
CA ALA A 152 9.04 20.98 13.76
C ALA A 152 8.36 20.82 15.12
N LYS A 153 8.63 19.71 15.83
CA LYS A 153 8.08 19.45 17.17
C LYS A 153 8.60 20.46 18.20
N GLN A 154 9.89 20.81 18.15
CA GLN A 154 10.47 21.82 19.03
C GLN A 154 9.85 23.19 18.78
N LEU A 155 9.70 23.61 17.52
CA LEU A 155 9.09 24.89 17.17
C LEU A 155 7.61 24.94 17.61
N GLN A 156 6.85 23.88 17.35
CA GLN A 156 5.47 23.77 17.82
C GLN A 156 5.40 23.81 19.36
N GLY A 157 6.31 23.13 20.07
CA GLY A 157 6.38 23.15 21.53
C GLY A 157 6.68 24.54 22.09
N LYS A 158 7.56 25.32 21.46
CA LYS A 158 7.84 26.71 21.87
C LYS A 158 6.60 27.60 21.71
N ILE A 159 5.89 27.47 20.58
CA ILE A 159 4.67 28.24 20.32
C ILE A 159 3.56 27.82 21.32
N ALA A 160 3.40 26.51 21.54
CA ALA A 160 2.45 25.95 22.50
C ALA A 160 2.68 26.48 23.92
N ALA A 161 3.92 26.41 24.42
CA ALA A 161 4.26 26.93 25.74
C ALA A 161 3.98 28.43 25.88
N ARG A 162 4.15 29.22 24.82
CA ARG A 162 3.80 30.65 24.82
C ARG A 162 2.29 30.87 24.87
N MET A 163 1.52 30.05 24.14
CA MET A 163 0.06 30.08 24.20
C MET A 163 -0.46 29.73 25.59
N GLU A 164 0.12 28.70 26.24
CA GLU A 164 -0.20 28.30 27.61
C GLU A 164 0.07 29.44 28.60
N ALA A 165 1.25 30.07 28.50
CA ALA A 165 1.60 31.22 29.32
C ALA A 165 0.67 32.42 29.10
N GLY A 166 0.05 32.54 27.92
CA GLY A 166 -0.96 33.55 27.59
C GLY A 166 -2.39 33.20 28.03
N GLY A 167 -2.59 32.10 28.76
CA GLY A 167 -3.90 31.66 29.25
C GLY A 167 -4.82 31.07 28.16
N GLN A 168 -4.26 30.64 27.03
CA GLN A 168 -5.02 29.94 26.00
C GLN A 168 -5.05 28.43 26.30
N ASP A 169 -6.16 27.75 26.03
CA ASP A 169 -6.24 26.28 26.19
C ASP A 169 -5.38 25.58 25.11
N VAL A 170 -4.32 24.90 25.54
CA VAL A 170 -3.32 24.25 24.66
C VAL A 170 -3.42 22.73 24.69
N GLU A 171 -4.56 22.17 25.10
CA GLU A 171 -4.89 20.73 25.01
C GLU A 171 -4.81 20.16 23.56
N MET A 172 -4.43 20.99 22.58
CA MET A 172 -4.64 20.90 21.13
C MET A 172 -3.37 20.66 20.30
N MET A 173 -2.23 20.31 20.90
CA MET A 173 -0.95 20.09 20.17
C MET A 173 -0.20 18.78 20.49
N SER A 174 -0.87 17.78 21.07
CA SER A 174 -0.30 16.43 21.15
C SER A 174 -0.15 15.82 19.74
N PRO A 175 1.01 15.21 19.39
CA PRO A 175 1.23 14.55 18.10
C PRO A 175 0.20 13.46 17.76
N ASP A 176 -0.55 12.98 18.76
CA ASP A 176 -1.34 11.76 18.70
C ASP A 176 -2.82 11.93 18.30
N ARG A 177 -3.19 13.02 17.61
CA ARG A 177 -4.54 13.15 17.02
C ARG A 177 -4.49 13.66 15.59
N LEU A 178 -4.16 12.76 14.68
CA LEU A 178 -4.56 12.84 13.26
C LEU A 178 -6.08 12.72 13.05
N ALA A 179 -6.93 12.73 14.09
CA ALA A 179 -8.37 12.50 14.03
C ALA A 179 -9.26 13.77 14.03
N GLY A 180 -8.73 14.95 13.72
CA GLY A 180 -9.52 16.18 13.55
C GLY A 180 -10.08 16.35 12.13
N SER A 181 -11.28 16.96 11.98
CA SER A 181 -11.80 17.36 10.66
C SER A 181 -10.84 18.34 9.95
N PRO A 182 -10.84 18.42 8.62
CA PRO A 182 -10.02 19.37 7.86
C PRO A 182 -10.15 20.82 8.36
N GLU A 183 -11.34 21.21 8.78
CA GLU A 183 -11.65 22.53 9.35
C GLU A 183 -10.91 22.77 10.67
N LYS A 184 -10.98 21.81 11.61
CA LYS A 184 -10.27 21.90 12.89
C LYS A 184 -8.76 21.98 12.71
N ARG A 185 -8.21 21.30 11.69
CA ARG A 185 -6.78 21.43 11.34
C ARG A 185 -6.44 22.84 10.86
N GLY A 186 -7.28 23.43 10.01
CA GLY A 186 -7.10 24.79 9.53
C GLY A 186 -7.19 25.84 10.65
N GLU A 187 -8.15 25.67 11.56
CA GLU A 187 -8.30 26.55 12.73
C GLU A 187 -7.09 26.48 13.67
N ASN A 188 -6.60 25.28 13.98
CA ASN A 188 -5.41 25.10 14.82
C ASN A 188 -4.17 25.73 14.20
N MET A 189 -3.99 25.59 12.88
CA MET A 189 -2.90 26.25 12.16
C MET A 189 -2.99 27.77 12.26
N ARG A 190 -4.18 28.36 12.09
CA ARG A 190 -4.37 29.82 12.24
C ARG A 190 -4.01 30.31 13.63
N LYS A 191 -4.45 29.60 14.67
CA LYS A 191 -4.09 29.91 16.07
C LYS A 191 -2.58 29.86 16.26
N MET A 192 -1.93 28.79 15.81
CA MET A 192 -0.47 28.63 15.89
C MET A 192 0.27 29.78 15.18
N TYR A 193 -0.14 30.14 13.96
CA TYR A 193 0.44 31.27 13.24
C TYR A 193 0.24 32.60 13.97
N ALA A 194 -0.91 32.82 14.62
CA ALA A 194 -1.18 34.04 15.37
C ALA A 194 -0.25 34.19 16.60
N ALA A 195 0.04 33.11 17.31
CA ALA A 195 0.90 33.13 18.51
C ALA A 195 2.42 33.06 18.21
N ALA A 196 2.80 32.69 16.99
CA ALA A 196 4.19 32.64 16.57
C ALA A 196 4.79 34.05 16.39
N THR A 197 6.08 34.22 16.73
CA THR A 197 6.85 35.44 16.44
C THR A 197 7.06 35.62 14.93
N PRO A 198 7.45 36.82 14.44
CA PRO A 198 7.77 37.02 13.02
C PRO A 198 8.80 36.00 12.48
N GLU A 199 9.87 35.74 13.25
CA GLU A 199 10.90 34.75 12.89
C GLU A 199 10.34 33.32 12.86
N GLU A 200 9.54 32.92 13.86
CA GLU A 200 8.94 31.59 13.91
C GLU A 200 7.91 31.37 12.78
N ARG A 201 7.19 32.42 12.37
CA ARG A 201 6.27 32.38 11.22
C ARG A 201 7.03 32.16 9.92
N GLU A 202 8.17 32.83 9.75
CA GLU A 202 9.05 32.60 8.60
C GLU A 202 9.58 31.17 8.58
N GLN A 203 10.04 30.65 9.73
CA GLN A 203 10.47 29.26 9.86
C GLN A 203 9.36 28.26 9.52
N LEU A 204 8.14 28.48 10.01
CA LEU A 204 6.98 27.66 9.68
C LEU A 204 6.67 27.70 8.17
N GLN A 205 6.70 28.88 7.55
CA GLN A 205 6.50 29.03 6.12
C GLN A 205 7.61 28.33 5.31
N ALA A 206 8.86 28.46 5.74
CA ALA A 206 10.01 27.80 5.11
C ALA A 206 9.89 26.27 5.22
N MET A 207 9.51 25.72 6.38
CA MET A 207 9.24 24.30 6.57
C MET A 207 8.10 23.81 5.68
N MET A 208 6.99 24.56 5.59
CA MET A 208 5.84 24.20 4.74
C MET A 208 6.21 24.24 3.26
N LYS A 209 6.94 25.27 2.82
CA LYS A 209 7.43 25.40 1.45
C LYS A 209 8.42 24.29 1.10
N LYS A 210 9.31 23.92 2.04
CA LYS A 210 10.22 22.79 1.90
C LYS A 210 9.44 21.48 1.74
N ARG A 211 8.47 21.19 2.62
CA ARG A 211 7.59 20.00 2.50
C ARG A 211 6.75 20.01 1.23
N GLN A 212 6.30 21.16 0.74
CA GLN A 212 5.54 21.27 -0.50
C GLN A 212 6.43 21.03 -1.73
N LYS A 213 7.66 21.58 -1.72
CA LYS A 213 8.64 21.43 -2.82
C LYS A 213 9.24 20.04 -2.88
N GLU A 214 9.62 19.49 -1.74
CA GLU A 214 10.21 18.16 -1.64
C GLU A 214 9.14 17.07 -1.71
N GLY A 215 7.86 17.44 -1.56
CA GLY A 215 6.77 16.50 -1.38
C GLY A 215 6.82 15.87 0.02
N ARG A 216 5.84 15.01 0.31
CA ARG A 216 5.93 14.10 1.45
C ARG A 216 6.94 12.99 1.10
N LYS A 217 8.21 13.34 1.00
CA LYS A 217 9.35 12.38 0.99
C LYS A 217 9.51 11.78 2.38
N ASP A 218 8.42 11.28 2.94
CA ASP A 218 8.49 10.27 3.96
C ASP A 218 9.02 9.05 3.19
N GLY A 219 10.34 8.98 2.95
CA GLY A 219 10.97 7.94 2.12
C GLY A 219 10.57 6.54 2.59
N ILE A 220 10.19 6.44 3.86
CA ILE A 220 9.51 5.30 4.49
C ILE A 220 8.17 4.92 3.85
N GLN A 221 7.24 5.87 3.64
CA GLN A 221 5.92 5.58 3.06
C GLN A 221 6.03 5.22 1.59
N GLU A 222 6.90 5.95 0.88
CA GLU A 222 7.23 5.65 -0.51
C GLU A 222 7.89 4.26 -0.63
N ALA A 223 8.88 3.96 0.20
CA ALA A 223 9.52 2.64 0.29
C ALA A 223 8.51 1.54 0.61
N SER A 224 7.64 1.74 1.61
CA SER A 224 6.63 0.76 1.97
C SER A 224 5.66 0.47 0.84
N ARG A 225 5.23 1.52 0.11
CA ARG A 225 4.37 1.36 -1.05
C ARG A 225 5.12 0.65 -2.19
N ALA A 226 6.35 1.07 -2.47
CA ALA A 226 7.18 0.48 -3.51
C ALA A 226 7.43 -1.02 -3.25
N LEU A 227 7.73 -1.41 -2.01
CA LEU A 227 7.92 -2.81 -1.62
C LEU A 227 6.63 -3.63 -1.77
N GLN A 228 5.48 -3.09 -1.37
CA GLN A 228 4.19 -3.76 -1.57
C GLN A 228 3.89 -3.98 -3.05
N VAL A 229 4.14 -2.96 -3.89
CA VAL A 229 3.97 -3.09 -5.35
C VAL A 229 4.98 -4.09 -5.91
N ALA A 230 6.22 -4.07 -5.44
CA ALA A 230 7.26 -4.97 -5.91
C ALA A 230 6.90 -6.44 -5.71
N LYS A 231 6.32 -6.79 -4.55
CA LYS A 231 5.82 -8.13 -4.29
C LYS A 231 4.73 -8.56 -5.28
N VAL A 232 3.77 -7.69 -5.54
CA VAL A 232 2.70 -7.98 -6.51
C VAL A 232 3.27 -8.14 -7.91
N VAL A 233 4.15 -7.23 -8.33
CA VAL A 233 4.80 -7.28 -9.66
C VAL A 233 5.60 -8.58 -9.83
N ARG A 234 6.42 -8.95 -8.83
CA ARG A 234 7.19 -10.19 -8.86
C ARG A 234 6.28 -11.42 -8.93
N ALA A 235 5.20 -11.45 -8.13
CA ALA A 235 4.22 -12.52 -8.17
C ALA A 235 3.51 -12.64 -9.53
N THR A 236 3.22 -11.53 -10.20
CA THR A 236 2.48 -11.54 -11.48
C THR A 236 3.38 -11.74 -12.69
N GLU A 237 4.59 -11.20 -12.69
CA GLU A 237 5.45 -11.11 -13.87
C GLU A 237 6.65 -12.03 -13.85
N SER A 238 7.18 -12.40 -12.67
CA SER A 238 8.38 -13.22 -12.62
C SER A 238 8.08 -14.64 -13.09
N GLU A 239 8.99 -15.19 -13.87
CA GLU A 239 8.98 -16.62 -14.22
C GLU A 239 9.57 -17.50 -13.11
N ASN A 240 10.27 -16.91 -12.13
CA ASN A 240 10.87 -17.58 -10.97
C ASN A 240 9.95 -17.61 -9.75
N GLN A 241 8.74 -18.13 -9.93
CA GLN A 241 7.71 -18.18 -8.90
C GLN A 241 8.17 -18.84 -7.59
N LEU A 242 8.97 -19.93 -7.68
CA LEU A 242 9.50 -20.61 -6.50
C LEU A 242 10.46 -19.71 -5.72
N HIS A 243 11.36 -19.02 -6.43
CA HIS A 243 12.32 -18.12 -5.80
C HIS A 243 11.57 -16.99 -5.09
N GLU A 244 10.57 -16.39 -5.74
CA GLU A 244 9.80 -15.28 -5.18
C GLU A 244 8.98 -15.68 -3.94
N VAL A 245 8.36 -16.86 -3.96
CA VAL A 245 7.65 -17.40 -2.77
C VAL A 245 8.61 -17.67 -1.62
N MET A 246 9.78 -18.25 -1.92
CA MET A 246 10.79 -18.52 -0.90
C MET A 246 11.31 -17.21 -0.30
N SER A 247 11.66 -16.24 -1.13
CA SER A 247 12.12 -14.91 -0.69
C SER A 247 11.06 -14.20 0.16
N ASP A 248 9.78 -14.23 -0.24
CA ASP A 248 8.69 -13.65 0.56
C ASP A 248 8.48 -14.37 1.90
N PHE A 249 8.56 -15.70 1.92
CA PHE A 249 8.47 -16.49 3.15
C PHE A 249 9.55 -16.11 4.16
N TRP A 250 10.82 -16.12 3.74
CA TRP A 250 11.95 -15.76 4.60
C TRP A 250 11.86 -14.28 5.02
N GLY A 251 11.50 -13.40 4.08
CA GLY A 251 11.33 -11.97 4.35
C GLY A 251 10.18 -11.64 5.32
N ASN A 252 9.14 -12.45 5.39
CA ASN A 252 8.04 -12.27 6.34
C ASN A 252 8.35 -12.89 7.72
N HIS A 253 9.11 -13.99 7.76
CA HIS A 253 9.35 -14.74 8.98
C HIS A 253 10.58 -14.26 9.78
N PHE A 254 11.63 -13.80 9.11
CA PHE A 254 12.91 -13.46 9.74
C PHE A 254 13.27 -11.98 9.72
N ASN A 255 12.59 -11.16 8.91
CA ASN A 255 12.92 -9.74 8.81
C ASN A 255 12.01 -8.86 9.66
N ILE A 256 12.50 -7.66 9.96
CA ILE A 256 11.78 -6.66 10.74
C ILE A 256 10.55 -6.20 9.95
N ASP A 257 9.37 -6.29 10.57
CA ASP A 257 8.12 -5.78 10.01
C ASP A 257 8.25 -4.28 9.71
N ILE A 258 7.84 -3.85 8.51
CA ILE A 258 7.96 -2.47 8.05
C ILE A 258 7.20 -1.45 8.92
N ARG A 259 6.25 -1.91 9.73
CA ARG A 259 5.48 -1.12 10.68
C ARG A 259 6.24 -0.90 11.99
N LYS A 260 7.29 -1.68 12.28
CA LYS A 260 8.06 -1.61 13.53
C LYS A 260 9.17 -0.57 13.46
N ASN A 261 8.99 0.48 14.26
CA ASN A 261 10.04 1.41 14.71
C ASN A 261 10.89 2.03 13.59
N GLN A 262 12.14 2.32 13.92
CA GLN A 262 13.11 3.11 13.16
C GLN A 262 13.84 2.30 12.08
N CYS A 263 13.83 0.96 12.17
CA CYS A 263 14.54 0.07 11.24
C CYS A 263 13.83 -0.09 9.89
N ARG A 264 12.59 0.38 9.75
CA ARG A 264 11.77 0.30 8.53
C ARG A 264 12.44 0.82 7.25
N VAL A 265 13.46 1.66 7.39
CA VAL A 265 14.19 2.30 6.30
C VAL A 265 15.16 1.33 5.65
N LEU A 266 15.70 0.40 6.44
CA LEU A 266 16.60 -0.64 5.98
C LEU A 266 15.85 -1.79 5.30
N LYS A 267 14.52 -1.84 5.43
CA LYS A 267 13.70 -2.89 4.81
C LYS A 267 13.83 -2.94 3.28
N VAL A 268 14.11 -1.81 2.64
CA VAL A 268 14.38 -1.76 1.20
C VAL A 268 15.71 -2.44 0.86
N ALA A 269 16.71 -2.30 1.72
CA ALA A 269 17.98 -2.99 1.56
C ALA A 269 17.85 -4.50 1.83
N ASP A 270 17.00 -4.89 2.80
CA ASP A 270 16.77 -6.30 3.16
C ASP A 270 16.00 -7.10 2.09
N GLU A 271 15.29 -6.44 1.17
CA GLU A 271 14.44 -7.07 0.14
C GLU A 271 15.08 -7.04 -1.27
N ARG A 272 16.37 -6.69 -1.36
CA ARG A 272 17.18 -6.86 -2.58
C ARG A 272 17.90 -8.19 -2.57
#